data_AF-A0A3C1SCA0-F1
#
_entry.id   AF-A0A3C1SCA0-F1
#
_cell.length_a   1.000
_cell.length_b   1.000
_cell.length_c   1.000
_cell.angle_alpha   90.00
_cell.angle_beta   90.00
_cell.angle_gamma   90.00
#
_symmetry.space_group_name_H-M   'P 1'
#
loop_
_entity.id
_entity.type
_entity.pdbx_description
1 polymer ?
#
loop_
_entity_poly.entity_id
_entity_poly.type
_entity_poly.pdbx_seq_one_letter_code
_entity_poly.pdbx_strand_id
1 'polypeptide(L)'
;DAAASLIEGGICVIGNAPTALLRLIELVKAGKAQPALIVGFPVGFVNAAESKAALIETDYPYISNTGRKGGSTIAASVVNALLILATSQPF
;
A
#
# COMPACT_ATOMS: atom_id res chain seq x y z
N ASP A 1 2.21 -10.80 -8.15
CA ASP A 1 1.99 -11.51 -9.43
C ASP A 1 0.71 -12.31 -9.43
N ALA A 2 0.55 -13.35 -8.59
CA ALA A 2 -0.68 -14.15 -8.56
C ALA A 2 -1.97 -13.32 -8.33
N ALA A 3 -1.90 -12.26 -7.51
CA ALA A 3 -3.05 -11.38 -7.26
C ALA A 3 -3.22 -10.26 -8.31
N ALA A 4 -2.34 -10.12 -9.30
CA ALA A 4 -2.30 -8.94 -10.17
C ALA A 4 -3.62 -8.68 -10.91
N SER A 5 -4.28 -9.74 -11.37
CA SER A 5 -5.58 -9.68 -12.04
C SER A 5 -6.75 -9.28 -11.13
N LEU A 6 -6.55 -9.29 -9.80
CA LEU A 6 -7.57 -8.92 -8.81
C LEU A 6 -7.40 -7.48 -8.30
N ILE A 7 -6.35 -6.77 -8.75
CA ILE A 7 -5.97 -5.46 -8.21
C ILE A 7 -6.74 -4.31 -8.85
N GLU A 8 -7.31 -4.51 -10.04
CA GLU A 8 -7.98 -3.45 -10.80
C GLU A 8 -9.07 -2.76 -9.96
N GLY A 9 -8.90 -1.45 -9.72
CA GLY A 9 -9.78 -0.63 -8.89
C GLY A 9 -9.77 -0.97 -7.39
N GLY A 10 -8.95 -1.91 -6.95
CA GLY A 10 -8.88 -2.38 -5.57
C GLY A 10 -7.95 -1.57 -4.67
N ILE A 11 -8.05 -1.82 -3.36
CA ILE A 11 -7.13 -1.27 -2.35
C ILE A 11 -6.07 -2.34 -2.01
N CYS A 12 -4.81 -2.07 -2.34
CA CYS A 12 -3.70 -2.95 -2.02
C CYS A 12 -3.12 -2.61 -0.64
N VAL A 13 -3.12 -3.58 0.27
CA VAL A 13 -2.69 -3.36 1.68
C VAL A 13 -1.47 -4.22 1.99
N ILE A 14 -0.32 -3.58 2.19
CA ILE A 14 0.96 -4.23 2.46
C ILE A 14 1.46 -3.81 3.85
N GLY A 15 1.24 -4.66 4.86
CA GLY A 15 1.63 -4.38 6.24
C GLY A 15 2.93 -5.03 6.71
N ASN A 16 3.52 -5.95 5.94
CA ASN A 16 4.69 -6.72 6.39
C ASN A 16 5.82 -6.67 5.38
N ALA A 17 5.67 -7.36 4.24
CA ALA A 17 6.77 -7.63 3.33
C ALA A 17 7.15 -6.40 2.47
N PRO A 18 8.36 -5.83 2.63
CA PRO A 18 8.85 -4.75 1.77
C PRO A 18 8.95 -5.16 0.30
N THR A 19 9.31 -6.43 0.04
CA THR A 19 9.40 -7.00 -1.30
C THR A 19 8.05 -7.05 -2.02
N ALA A 20 6.96 -7.26 -1.29
CA ALA A 20 5.62 -7.21 -1.86
C ALA A 20 5.26 -5.78 -2.32
N LEU A 21 5.65 -4.77 -1.55
CA LEU A 21 5.45 -3.37 -1.93
C LEU A 21 6.29 -3.00 -3.16
N LEU A 22 7.57 -3.34 -3.17
CA LEU A 22 8.45 -3.13 -4.33
C LEU A 22 7.90 -3.80 -5.59
N ARG A 23 7.47 -5.07 -5.46
CA ARG A 23 6.91 -5.79 -6.60
C ARG A 23 5.61 -5.18 -7.10
N LEU A 24 4.74 -4.71 -6.20
CA LEU A 24 3.54 -3.99 -6.59
C LEU A 24 3.89 -2.72 -7.37
N ILE A 25 4.87 -1.93 -6.91
CA ILE A 25 5.34 -0.73 -7.62
C ILE A 25 5.84 -1.07 -9.02
N GLU A 26 6.60 -2.15 -9.19
CA GLU A 26 7.05 -2.61 -10.51
C GLU A 26 5.87 -2.96 -11.44
N LEU A 27 4.88 -3.69 -10.93
CA LEU A 27 3.69 -4.06 -11.71
C LEU A 27 2.87 -2.83 -12.11
N VAL A 28 2.73 -1.88 -11.20
CA VAL A 28 2.03 -0.62 -11.43
C VAL A 28 2.75 0.22 -12.49
N LYS A 29 4.07 0.40 -12.37
CA LYS A 29 4.88 1.10 -13.38
C LYS A 29 4.85 0.43 -14.75
N ALA A 30 4.70 -0.90 -14.79
CA ALA A 30 4.56 -1.67 -16.03
C ALA A 30 3.12 -1.68 -16.59
N GLY A 31 2.16 -0.98 -15.95
CA GLY A 31 0.75 -0.98 -16.36
C GLY A 31 0.03 -2.31 -16.15
N LYS A 32 0.61 -3.24 -15.38
CA LYS A 32 0.09 -4.60 -15.13
C LYS A 32 -0.80 -4.69 -13.89
N ALA A 33 -0.86 -3.63 -13.09
CA ALA A 33 -1.72 -3.51 -11.94
C ALA A 33 -2.21 -2.06 -11.82
N GLN A 34 -3.51 -1.86 -11.56
CA GLN A 34 -4.10 -0.53 -11.44
C GLN A 34 -4.95 -0.44 -10.15
N PRO A 35 -4.30 -0.39 -8.97
CA PRO A 35 -5.01 -0.19 -7.71
C PRO A 35 -5.62 1.22 -7.66
N ALA A 36 -6.76 1.35 -6.98
CA ALA A 36 -7.32 2.65 -6.63
C ALA A 36 -6.54 3.32 -5.48
N LEU A 37 -5.92 2.52 -4.61
CA LEU A 37 -5.13 2.98 -3.46
C LEU A 37 -4.09 1.94 -3.04
N ILE A 38 -2.90 2.40 -2.64
CA ILE A 38 -1.87 1.56 -2.02
C ILE A 38 -1.68 1.97 -0.54
N VAL A 39 -1.95 1.05 0.39
CA VAL A 39 -1.66 1.19 1.82
C VAL A 39 -0.34 0.46 2.11
N GLY A 40 0.76 1.19 2.15
CA GLY A 40 2.12 0.64 2.24
C GLY A 40 2.76 0.87 3.60
N PHE A 41 2.66 -0.09 4.52
CA PHE A 41 3.29 -0.05 5.84
C PHE A 41 4.18 -1.28 6.11
N PRO A 42 5.04 -1.73 5.18
CA PRO A 42 5.99 -2.79 5.51
C PRO A 42 6.88 -2.37 6.68
N VAL A 43 7.19 -3.33 7.55
CA VAL A 43 8.05 -3.16 8.71
C VAL A 43 9.31 -3.99 8.51
N GLY A 44 10.44 -3.49 9.00
CA GLY A 44 11.66 -4.28 9.01
C GLY A 44 12.91 -3.43 8.91
N PHE A 45 14.05 -4.07 9.10
CA PHE A 45 15.35 -3.42 9.03
C PHE A 45 15.98 -3.50 7.64
N VAL A 46 15.39 -4.29 6.75
CA VAL A 46 15.86 -4.50 5.38
C VAL A 46 14.77 -4.02 4.43
N ASN A 47 15.09 -3.08 3.54
CA ASN A 47 14.25 -2.58 2.46
C ASN A 47 12.92 -1.92 2.88
N ALA A 48 12.58 -1.83 4.16
CA ALA A 48 11.31 -1.23 4.60
C ALA A 48 11.29 0.29 4.36
N ALA A 49 12.38 0.99 4.65
CA ALA A 49 12.46 2.43 4.40
C ALA A 49 12.53 2.72 2.89
N GLU A 50 13.31 1.94 2.18
CA GLU A 50 13.58 2.05 0.75
C GLU A 50 12.33 1.74 -0.09
N SER A 51 11.57 0.69 0.28
CA SER A 51 10.32 0.35 -0.41
C SER A 51 9.24 1.42 -0.26
N LYS A 52 9.15 2.06 0.91
CA LYS A 52 8.20 3.16 1.16
C LYS A 52 8.67 4.46 0.51
N ALA A 53 9.98 4.72 0.47
CA ALA A 53 10.53 5.81 -0.32
C ALA A 53 10.20 5.60 -1.81
N ALA A 54 10.38 4.39 -2.34
CA ALA A 54 10.01 4.08 -3.72
C ALA A 54 8.51 4.25 -4.01
N LEU A 55 7.62 4.03 -3.03
CA LEU A 55 6.18 4.29 -3.13
C LEU A 55 5.88 5.79 -3.21
N ILE A 56 6.58 6.61 -2.41
CA ILE A 56 6.42 8.08 -2.39
C ILE A 56 6.77 8.69 -3.74
N GLU A 57 7.72 8.12 -4.47
CA GLU A 57 8.12 8.53 -5.82
C GLU A 57 7.16 8.05 -6.92
N THR A 58 5.99 7.49 -6.59
CA THR A 58 4.98 7.09 -7.58
C THR A 58 3.84 8.11 -7.67
N ASP A 59 3.22 8.19 -8.85
CA ASP A 59 2.05 9.07 -9.08
C ASP A 59 0.72 8.43 -8.63
N TYR A 60 0.75 7.28 -7.95
CA TYR A 60 -0.45 6.58 -7.50
C TYR A 60 -0.93 7.08 -6.13
N PRO A 61 -2.25 7.09 -5.85
CA PRO A 61 -2.75 7.35 -4.52
C PRO A 61 -2.17 6.35 -3.50
N TYR A 62 -1.59 6.85 -2.42
CA TYR A 62 -1.02 6.01 -1.37
C TYR A 62 -1.24 6.56 0.04
N ILE A 63 -1.17 5.66 1.02
CA ILE A 63 -1.02 5.98 2.45
C ILE A 63 0.16 5.16 2.98
N SER A 64 1.15 5.86 3.56
CA SER A 64 2.37 5.25 4.07
C SER A 64 3.00 6.14 5.16
N ASN A 65 4.08 5.65 5.77
CA ASN A 65 4.96 6.40 6.66
C ASN A 65 6.42 6.25 6.21
N THR A 66 7.33 7.08 6.73
CA THR A 66 8.76 6.99 6.39
C THR A 66 9.54 6.08 7.34
N GLY A 67 10.77 5.72 6.97
CA GLY A 67 11.69 4.93 7.79
C GLY A 67 11.28 3.46 7.94
N ARG A 68 11.71 2.79 9.01
CA ARG A 68 11.58 1.33 9.18
C ARG A 68 10.32 0.83 9.89
N LYS A 69 9.56 1.73 10.51
CA LYS A 69 8.36 1.37 11.29
C LYS A 69 7.18 1.08 10.36
N GLY A 70 6.34 0.14 10.74
CA GLY A 70 5.18 -0.30 9.97
C GLY A 70 4.47 -1.43 10.72
N GLY A 71 3.80 -2.30 9.98
CA GLY A 71 3.18 -3.51 10.52
C GLY A 71 1.74 -3.68 10.05
N SER A 72 1.29 -4.93 10.04
CA SER A 72 -0.08 -5.30 9.68
C SER A 72 -1.12 -4.60 10.54
N THR A 73 -0.85 -4.37 11.83
CA THR A 73 -1.75 -3.63 12.72
C THR A 73 -1.95 -2.18 12.26
N ILE A 74 -0.88 -1.50 11.82
CA ILE A 74 -0.98 -0.14 11.30
C ILE A 74 -1.75 -0.16 9.98
N ALA A 75 -1.40 -1.06 9.06
CA ALA A 75 -2.08 -1.18 7.78
C ALA A 75 -3.60 -1.46 7.93
N ALA A 76 -3.97 -2.37 8.83
CA ALA A 76 -5.36 -2.67 9.14
C ALA A 76 -6.08 -1.47 9.79
N SER A 77 -5.41 -0.72 10.67
CA SER A 77 -5.99 0.47 11.29
C SER A 77 -6.33 1.56 10.26
N VAL A 78 -5.51 1.71 9.22
CA VAL A 78 -5.78 2.62 8.09
C VAL A 78 -7.04 2.18 7.35
N VAL A 79 -7.18 0.90 7.03
CA VAL A 79 -8.38 0.37 6.37
C VAL A 79 -9.63 0.60 7.25
N ASN A 80 -9.54 0.32 8.55
CA ASN A 80 -10.65 0.57 9.48
C ASN A 80 -11.03 2.06 9.53
N ALA A 81 -10.03 2.96 9.54
CA ALA A 81 -10.29 4.40 9.51
C ALA A 81 -10.97 4.84 8.21
N LEU A 82 -10.54 4.30 7.06
CA LEU A 82 -11.20 4.55 5.77
C LEU A 82 -12.66 4.06 5.77
N LEU A 83 -12.94 2.90 6.36
CA LEU A 83 -14.30 2.38 6.51
C LEU A 83 -15.17 3.29 7.40
N ILE A 84 -14.62 3.80 8.49
CA ILE A 84 -15.32 4.77 9.35
C ILE A 84 -15.62 6.04 8.55
N LEU A 85 -14.64 6.60 7.84
CA LEU A 85 -14.83 7.81 7.03
C LEU A 85 -15.89 7.61 5.94
N ALA A 86 -15.87 6.46 5.27
CA ALA A 86 -16.83 6.12 4.23
C ALA A 86 -18.27 5.97 4.76
N THR A 87 -18.44 5.56 6.02
CA THR A 87 -19.78 5.37 6.64
C THR A 87 -20.25 6.57 7.46
N SER A 88 -19.34 7.47 7.86
CA SER A 88 -19.63 8.62 8.73
C SER A 88 -19.95 9.91 7.97
N GLN A 89 -19.80 9.95 6.65
CA GLN A 89 -20.25 11.11 5.86
C GLN A 89 -21.76 11.01 5.62
N PRO A 90 -22.59 11.99 6.08
CA PRO A 90 -23.94 12.12 5.56
C PRO A 90 -23.84 12.47 4.06
N PHE A 91 -24.52 11.68 3.23
CA PHE A 91 -24.67 11.96 1.79
C PHE A 91 -25.28 13.34 1.54
#